data_AF-N9JLT4-F1
#
_entry.id   AF-N9JLT4-F1
#
_cell.length_a   1.000
_cell.length_b   1.000
_cell.length_c   1.000
_cell.angle_alpha   90.00
_cell.angle_beta   90.00
_cell.angle_gamma   90.00
#
_symmetry.space_group_name_H-M   'P 1'
#
loop_
_entity.id
_entity.type
_entity.pdbx_description
1 polymer ?
#
loop_
_entity_poly.entity_id
_entity_poly.type
_entity_poly.pdbx_seq_one_letter_code
_entity_poly.pdbx_strand_id
1 'polypeptide(L)'
;MDFGKYSALSKNKVVTNIINSKGSWNIRCTESLPVSISIDGGENLQNNTRRMMNSSSPNYLSYKLYNSSSLSNEYIVGNKYLLPATTPTNRLANFEIYGVVDLENNNEPHAAGIYKDTVSIMITW
;
A
#
# COMPACT_ATOMS: atom_id res chain seq x y z
N MET A 1 6.00 3.37 3.90
CA MET A 1 5.05 2.65 4.77
C MET A 1 5.85 1.67 5.59
N ASP A 2 5.70 1.66 6.91
CA ASP A 2 6.44 0.76 7.79
C ASP A 2 5.47 -0.19 8.50
N PHE A 3 5.70 -1.49 8.34
CA PHE A 3 4.93 -2.53 9.03
C PHE A 3 5.44 -2.76 10.45
N GLY A 4 6.69 -2.39 10.75
CA GLY A 4 7.34 -2.56 12.05
C GLY A 4 8.22 -3.80 12.13
N LYS A 5 8.55 -4.19 13.37
CA LYS A 5 9.42 -5.34 13.68
C LYS A 5 8.61 -6.43 14.38
N TYR A 6 8.69 -7.65 13.85
CA TYR A 6 8.02 -8.83 14.42
C TYR A 6 9.00 -9.99 14.57
N SER A 7 8.65 -10.93 15.43
CA SER A 7 9.34 -12.22 15.50
C SER A 7 9.17 -12.97 14.17
N ALA A 8 10.21 -13.71 13.76
CA ALA A 8 10.15 -14.63 12.62
C ALA A 8 9.06 -15.71 12.77
N LEU A 9 8.61 -15.97 14.00
CA LEU A 9 7.54 -16.92 14.35
C LEU A 9 6.15 -16.27 14.46
N SER A 10 6.04 -14.97 14.20
CA SER A 10 4.77 -14.24 14.30
C SER A 10 3.79 -14.73 13.25
N LYS A 11 2.51 -14.84 13.64
CA LYS A 11 1.37 -15.20 12.78
C LYS A 11 0.36 -14.06 12.68
N ASN A 12 0.76 -12.87 13.11
CA ASN A 12 -0.12 -11.73 13.18
C ASN A 12 -0.45 -11.24 11.78
N LYS A 13 -1.70 -10.84 11.58
CA LYS A 13 -2.07 -9.94 10.50
C LYS A 13 -1.68 -8.52 10.90
N VAL A 14 -0.75 -7.94 10.17
CA VAL A 14 -0.21 -6.60 10.42
C VAL A 14 -0.83 -5.61 9.45
N VAL A 15 -1.28 -4.48 9.99
CA VAL A 15 -1.87 -3.39 9.20
C VAL A 15 -1.14 -2.09 9.52
N THR A 16 -0.86 -1.31 8.49
CA THR A 16 -0.30 0.04 8.57
C THR A 16 -0.94 0.89 7.49
N ASN A 17 -0.86 2.21 7.59
CA ASN A 17 -1.54 3.09 6.65
C ASN A 17 -0.72 4.35 6.35
N ILE A 18 -0.98 4.92 5.18
CA ILE A 18 -0.61 6.28 4.83
C ILE A 18 -1.85 6.95 4.25
N ILE A 19 -2.21 8.08 4.82
CA ILE A 19 -3.36 8.89 4.40
C ILE A 19 -2.80 10.13 3.72
N ASN A 20 -3.32 10.52 2.55
CA ASN A 20 -2.99 11.83 2.01
C ASN A 20 -3.66 12.91 2.88
N SER A 21 -2.85 13.67 3.61
CA SER A 21 -3.30 14.69 4.57
C SER A 21 -2.36 15.88 4.56
N LYS A 22 -2.73 16.96 5.24
CA LYS A 22 -1.85 18.13 5.43
C LYS A 22 -0.54 17.80 6.16
N GLY A 23 -0.52 16.75 7.00
CA GLY A 23 0.64 16.33 7.78
C GLY A 23 1.48 15.21 7.14
N SER A 24 1.13 14.78 5.92
CA SER A 24 1.81 13.68 5.21
C SER A 24 2.22 14.16 3.81
N TRP A 25 1.72 13.54 2.74
CA TRP A 25 2.05 13.88 1.36
C TRP A 25 1.48 15.23 0.92
N ASN A 26 0.35 15.67 1.50
CA ASN A 26 -0.34 16.92 1.16
C ASN A 26 -0.50 17.14 -0.35
N ILE A 27 -0.88 16.08 -1.08
CA ILE A 27 -1.11 16.14 -2.52
C ILE A 27 -2.42 16.87 -2.77
N ARG A 28 -2.36 17.92 -3.59
CA ARG A 28 -3.48 18.80 -3.90
C ARG A 28 -3.74 18.81 -5.40
N CYS A 29 -5.01 18.89 -5.75
CA CYS A 29 -5.45 18.93 -7.14
C CYS A 29 -6.26 20.20 -7.42
N THR A 30 -6.40 20.55 -8.68
CA THR A 30 -7.30 21.61 -9.13
C THR A 30 -8.74 21.24 -8.80
N GLU A 31 -9.54 22.22 -8.40
CA GLU A 31 -10.96 22.02 -8.06
C GLU A 31 -11.75 21.52 -9.27
N SER A 32 -12.74 20.66 -9.01
CA SER A 32 -13.70 20.14 -10.00
C SER A 32 -13.11 19.35 -11.20
N LEU A 33 -11.80 19.07 -11.23
CA LEU A 33 -11.18 18.21 -12.23
C LEU A 33 -11.26 16.74 -11.79
N PRO A 34 -11.71 15.80 -12.64
CA PRO A 34 -11.70 14.38 -12.31
C PRO A 34 -10.26 13.88 -12.11
N VAL A 35 -9.95 13.41 -10.91
CA VAL A 35 -8.64 12.84 -10.60
C VAL A 35 -8.79 11.35 -10.38
N SER A 36 -7.82 10.58 -10.87
CA SER A 36 -7.70 9.16 -10.58
C SER A 36 -6.31 8.80 -10.10
N ILE A 37 -6.23 7.69 -9.37
CA ILE A 37 -4.97 7.07 -8.99
C ILE A 37 -4.90 5.64 -9.51
N SER A 38 -3.69 5.17 -9.79
CA SER A 38 -3.39 3.76 -9.93
C SER A 38 -2.12 3.43 -9.17
N ILE A 39 -2.06 2.23 -8.59
CA ILE A 39 -0.91 1.76 -7.82
C ILE A 39 -0.33 0.56 -8.54
N ASP A 40 0.96 0.58 -8.83
CA ASP A 40 1.64 -0.52 -9.52
C ASP A 40 1.85 -1.75 -8.61
N GLY A 41 2.59 -2.73 -9.11
CA GLY A 41 2.84 -4.00 -8.41
C GLY A 41 4.08 -4.01 -7.51
N GLY A 42 4.81 -2.90 -7.47
CA GLY A 42 6.14 -2.82 -6.90
C GLY A 42 7.23 -3.57 -7.67
N GLU A 43 8.45 -3.53 -7.14
CA GLU A 43 9.66 -4.10 -7.76
C GLU A 43 9.63 -5.64 -7.81
N ASN A 44 8.89 -6.28 -6.89
CA ASN A 44 8.92 -7.73 -6.68
C ASN A 44 7.58 -8.45 -6.95
N LEU A 45 6.75 -7.85 -7.81
CA LEU A 45 5.48 -8.40 -8.25
C LEU A 45 5.62 -9.83 -8.80
N GLN A 46 4.77 -10.74 -8.35
CA GLN A 46 4.64 -12.08 -8.96
C GLN A 46 3.19 -12.54 -8.94
N ASN A 47 2.67 -13.01 -10.07
CA ASN A 47 1.30 -13.51 -10.20
C ASN A 47 0.25 -12.53 -9.63
N ASN A 48 0.38 -11.24 -9.95
CA ASN A 48 -0.43 -10.13 -9.42
C ASN A 48 -0.40 -9.95 -7.88
N THR A 49 0.55 -10.58 -7.19
CA THR A 49 0.74 -10.43 -5.74
C THR A 49 1.96 -9.55 -5.49
N ARG A 50 1.76 -8.44 -4.77
CA ARG A 50 2.87 -7.58 -4.33
C ARG A 50 3.64 -8.26 -3.21
N ARG A 51 4.96 -8.13 -3.21
CA ARG A 51 5.82 -8.81 -2.23
C ARG A 51 6.99 -7.93 -1.85
N MET A 52 7.36 -7.94 -0.58
CA MET A 52 8.63 -7.38 -0.13
C MET A 52 9.70 -8.46 -0.21
N MET A 53 10.89 -8.12 -0.68
CA MET A 53 12.04 -9.02 -0.74
C MET A 53 12.93 -8.82 0.48
N ASN A 54 13.40 -9.92 1.07
CA ASN A 54 14.41 -9.89 2.13
C ASN A 54 15.74 -9.37 1.56
N SER A 55 16.37 -8.43 2.25
CA SER A 55 17.59 -7.76 1.78
C SER A 55 18.82 -8.68 1.70
N SER A 56 18.78 -9.85 2.32
CA SER A 56 19.92 -10.77 2.45
C SER A 56 19.65 -12.17 1.90
N SER A 57 18.45 -12.45 1.40
CA SER A 57 18.06 -13.77 0.88
C SER A 57 16.89 -13.67 -0.09
N PRO A 58 16.69 -14.63 -1.00
CA PRO A 58 15.55 -14.64 -1.93
C PRO A 58 14.24 -15.09 -1.24
N ASN A 59 13.98 -14.58 -0.03
CA ASN A 59 12.74 -14.77 0.71
C ASN A 59 11.81 -13.58 0.51
N TYR A 60 10.50 -13.83 0.48
CA TYR A 60 9.51 -12.81 0.16
C TYR A 60 8.37 -12.80 1.17
N LEU A 61 7.84 -11.61 1.47
CA LEU A 61 6.61 -11.41 2.24
C LEU A 61 5.56 -10.76 1.35
N SER A 62 4.46 -11.47 1.11
CA SER A 62 3.32 -10.94 0.36
C SER A 62 2.60 -9.86 1.15
N TYR A 63 2.11 -8.84 0.44
CA TYR A 63 1.26 -7.82 1.03
C TYR A 63 0.21 -7.33 0.05
N LYS A 64 -0.81 -6.68 0.60
CA LYS A 64 -1.92 -6.10 -0.16
C LYS A 64 -2.14 -4.65 0.26
N LEU A 65 -2.70 -3.86 -0.64
CA LEU A 65 -2.99 -2.44 -0.42
C LEU A 65 -4.49 -2.22 -0.57
N TYR A 66 -5.11 -1.54 0.38
CA TYR A 66 -6.54 -1.26 0.42
C TYR A 66 -6.81 0.23 0.53
N ASN A 67 -7.98 0.67 0.08
CA ASN A 67 -8.36 2.09 0.09
C ASN A 67 -8.91 2.60 1.43
N SER A 68 -9.11 1.72 2.42
CA SER A 68 -9.78 2.02 3.68
C SER A 68 -9.45 1.00 4.76
N SER A 69 -9.70 1.35 6.01
CA SER A 69 -9.46 0.51 7.18
C SER A 69 -10.36 -0.73 7.27
N SER A 70 -11.47 -0.77 6.53
CA SER A 70 -12.34 -1.95 6.47
C SER A 70 -11.74 -3.10 5.66
N LEU A 71 -10.65 -2.82 4.91
CA LEU A 71 -9.96 -3.79 4.05
C LEU A 71 -10.88 -4.48 3.02
N SER A 72 -11.95 -3.78 2.61
CA SER A 72 -12.97 -4.36 1.71
C SER A 72 -12.67 -4.12 0.23
N ASN A 73 -11.97 -3.02 -0.10
CA ASN A 73 -11.63 -2.67 -1.47
C ASN A 73 -10.11 -2.63 -1.64
N GLU A 74 -9.58 -3.62 -2.35
CA GLU A 74 -8.16 -3.72 -2.69
C GLU A 74 -7.82 -2.78 -3.85
N TYR A 75 -6.67 -2.11 -3.76
CA TYR A 75 -6.00 -1.50 -4.91
C TYR A 75 -5.33 -2.59 -5.74
N ILE A 76 -6.11 -3.19 -6.63
CA ILE A 76 -5.66 -4.13 -7.66
C ILE A 76 -4.59 -3.45 -8.52
N VAL A 77 -3.51 -4.18 -8.79
CA VAL A 77 -2.34 -3.68 -9.50
C VAL A 77 -2.72 -3.09 -10.86
N GLY A 78 -2.34 -1.84 -11.09
CA GLY A 78 -2.55 -1.13 -12.35
C GLY A 78 -3.99 -0.65 -12.61
N ASN A 79 -4.97 -1.05 -11.78
CA ASN A 79 -6.33 -0.53 -11.90
C ASN A 79 -6.38 0.97 -11.58
N LYS A 80 -7.27 1.68 -12.30
CA LYS A 80 -7.54 3.10 -12.06
C LYS A 80 -8.71 3.25 -11.10
N TYR A 81 -8.55 4.12 -10.11
CA TYR A 81 -9.52 4.44 -9.08
C TYR A 81 -9.81 5.92 -9.10
N LEU A 82 -11.07 6.30 -9.37
CA LEU A 82 -11.51 7.68 -9.31
C LEU A 82 -11.48 8.18 -7.86
N LEU A 83 -10.96 9.39 -7.68
CA LEU A 83 -11.01 10.09 -6.40
C LEU A 83 -12.23 11.00 -6.33
N PRO A 84 -12.75 11.29 -5.12
CA PRO A 84 -13.70 12.36 -4.94
C PRO A 84 -13.15 13.68 -5.47
N ALA A 85 -14.00 14.45 -6.17
CA ALA A 85 -13.60 15.76 -6.68
C ALA A 85 -13.22 16.69 -5.53
N THR A 86 -12.14 17.45 -5.72
CA THR A 86 -11.72 18.47 -4.75
C THR A 86 -12.59 19.73 -4.87
N THR A 87 -12.69 20.50 -3.78
CA THR A 87 -13.55 21.69 -3.70
C THR A 87 -12.71 22.97 -3.54
N PRO A 88 -13.29 24.17 -3.76
CA PRO A 88 -12.59 25.43 -3.52
C PRO A 88 -12.06 25.59 -2.09
N THR A 89 -12.77 25.02 -1.11
CA THR A 89 -12.40 25.06 0.31
C THR A 89 -11.51 23.89 0.73
N ASN A 90 -11.48 22.79 -0.04
CA ASN A 90 -10.64 21.63 0.22
C ASN A 90 -10.04 21.07 -1.08
N ARG A 91 -8.82 21.51 -1.38
CA ARG A 91 -8.04 21.08 -2.56
C ARG A 91 -7.24 19.80 -2.36
N LEU A 92 -7.39 19.10 -1.22
CA LEU A 92 -6.65 17.89 -0.92
C LEU A 92 -7.24 16.70 -1.69
N ALA A 93 -6.41 15.96 -2.43
CA ALA A 93 -6.85 14.74 -3.12
C ALA A 93 -7.18 13.65 -2.09
N ASN A 94 -8.45 13.28 -1.94
CA ASN A 94 -8.84 12.37 -0.87
C ASN A 94 -8.56 10.90 -1.22
N PHE A 95 -7.45 10.36 -0.73
CA PHE A 95 -7.13 8.94 -0.82
C PHE A 95 -6.27 8.47 0.35
N GLU A 96 -6.44 7.19 0.69
CA GLU A 96 -5.76 6.52 1.80
C GLU A 96 -5.27 5.16 1.32
N ILE A 97 -4.15 4.70 1.85
CA ILE A 97 -3.58 3.40 1.51
C ILE A 97 -3.34 2.64 2.81
N TYR A 98 -3.99 1.50 2.96
CA TYR A 98 -3.81 0.56 4.06
C TYR A 98 -3.03 -0.65 3.55
N GLY A 99 -1.79 -0.80 4.01
CA GLY A 99 -0.97 -1.96 3.74
C GLY A 99 -1.28 -3.08 4.72
N VAL A 100 -1.38 -4.30 4.21
CA VAL A 100 -1.67 -5.50 5.00
C VAL A 100 -0.65 -6.57 4.66
N VAL A 101 0.01 -7.09 5.70
CA VAL A 101 0.86 -8.28 5.64
C VAL A 101 0.21 -9.33 6.53
N ASP A 102 -0.01 -10.52 5.99
CA ASP A 102 -0.34 -11.69 6.79
C ASP A 102 0.96 -12.47 7.06
N LEU A 103 1.35 -12.54 8.33
CA LEU A 103 2.57 -13.26 8.72
C LEU A 103 2.32 -14.76 8.92
N GLU A 104 1.08 -15.24 8.83
CA GLU A 104 0.82 -16.68 8.79
C GLU A 104 1.54 -17.33 7.60
N ASN A 105 2.24 -18.44 7.86
CA ASN A 105 3.08 -19.12 6.89
C ASN A 105 3.04 -20.63 7.09
N ASN A 106 1.84 -21.20 7.17
CA ASN A 106 1.61 -22.63 7.39
C ASN A 106 2.37 -23.17 8.62
N ASN A 107 2.43 -22.38 9.70
CA ASN A 107 3.25 -22.67 10.89
C ASN A 107 4.78 -22.70 10.72
N GLU A 108 5.33 -22.31 9.56
CA GLU A 108 6.77 -22.21 9.33
C GLU A 108 7.31 -20.79 9.64
N PRO A 109 8.53 -20.67 10.18
CA PRO A 109 9.16 -19.37 10.42
C PRO A 109 9.44 -18.64 9.11
N HIS A 110 9.32 -17.30 9.14
CA HIS A 110 9.89 -16.45 8.10
C HIS A 110 11.40 -16.32 8.28
N ALA A 111 12.14 -16.12 7.18
CA ALA A 111 13.55 -15.80 7.28
C ALA A 111 13.74 -14.46 8.00
N ALA A 112 14.64 -14.41 8.98
CA ALA A 112 14.94 -13.17 9.65
C ALA A 112 15.60 -12.17 8.67
N GLY A 113 15.25 -10.88 8.80
CA GLY A 113 15.86 -9.83 7.99
C GLY A 113 14.93 -8.67 7.73
N ILE A 114 15.42 -7.73 6.93
CA ILE A 114 14.65 -6.55 6.52
C ILE A 114 14.03 -6.85 5.16
N TYR A 115 12.71 -6.78 5.10
CA TYR A 115 11.93 -6.94 3.89
C TYR A 115 11.55 -5.57 3.33
N LYS A 116 11.77 -5.34 2.03
CA LYS A 116 11.43 -4.07 1.37
C LYS A 116 10.81 -4.30 -0.01
N ASP A 117 10.01 -3.34 -0.43
CA ASP A 117 9.49 -3.19 -1.79
C ASP A 117 9.34 -1.70 -2.10
N THR A 118 9.43 -1.33 -3.37
CA THR A 118 9.17 0.04 -3.85
C THR A 118 7.94 0.00 -4.74
N VAL A 119 6.91 0.79 -4.43
CA VAL A 119 5.64 0.85 -5.17
C VAL A 119 5.40 2.27 -5.66
N SER A 120 4.97 2.40 -6.91
CA SER A 120 4.64 3.70 -7.51
C SER A 120 3.14 3.99 -7.47
N ILE A 121 2.81 5.25 -7.19
CA ILE A 121 1.45 5.78 -7.32
C ILE A 121 1.44 6.73 -8.51
N MET A 122 0.65 6.41 -9.52
CA MET A 122 0.39 7.32 -10.64
C MET A 122 -0.89 8.09 -10.37
N ILE A 123 -0.82 9.41 -10.51
CA ILE A 123 -1.95 10.33 -10.37
C ILE A 123 -2.25 10.91 -11.76
N THR A 124 -3.50 10.87 -12.18
CA THR A 124 -3.95 11.39 -13.48
C THR A 124 -5.08 12.38 -13.27
N TRP A 125 -5.02 13.51 -13.98
CA TRP A 125 -5.94 14.65 -13.91
C TRP A 125 -6.31 15.14 -15.32
#